data_AF-A0A7S8FDA8-F1
#
_entry.id   AF-A0A7S8FDA8-F1
#
_cell.length_a   1.000
_cell.length_b   1.000
_cell.length_c   1.000
_cell.angle_alpha   90.00
_cell.angle_beta   90.00
_cell.angle_gamma   90.00
#
_symmetry.space_group_name_H-M   'P 1'
#
loop_
_entity.id
_entity.type
_entity.pdbx_description
1 polymer ?
#
loop_
_entity_poly.entity_id
_entity_poly.type
_entity_poly.pdbx_seq_one_letter_code
_entity_poly.pdbx_strand_id
1 'polypeptide(L)'
;MSGRKNFAFESTLSGRTYLHLLQTWKATGYTIKIVFLSLLSSKLSLERVAARVEQGGHDVPRVDVIRRFDRSWHNFHTLYRPLADTWSVYENSGDAPRLLEEGP
;
A
#
# COMPACT_ATOMS: atom_id res chain seq x y z
N MET A 1 18.99 -3.17 27.45
CA MET A 1 18.20 -2.38 26.49
C MET A 1 17.77 -3.31 25.36
N SER A 2 16.49 -3.66 25.26
CA SER A 2 16.01 -4.40 24.08
C SER A 2 16.02 -3.43 22.90
N GLY A 3 16.90 -3.63 21.93
CA GLY A 3 16.99 -2.77 20.74
C GLY A 3 15.67 -2.76 19.96
N ARG A 4 15.26 -1.59 19.47
CA ARG A 4 14.14 -1.50 18.52
C ARG A 4 14.47 -2.34 17.30
N LYS A 5 13.52 -3.18 16.89
CA LYS A 5 13.64 -4.01 15.68
C LYS A 5 13.02 -3.29 14.50
N ASN A 6 13.62 -3.48 13.33
CA ASN A 6 13.02 -3.12 12.05
C ASN A 6 11.92 -4.13 11.72
N PHE A 7 10.83 -3.66 11.10
CA PHE A 7 9.72 -4.50 10.66
C PHE A 7 9.03 -3.90 9.43
N ALA A 8 8.24 -4.72 8.74
CA ALA A 8 7.39 -4.32 7.63
C ALA A 8 6.02 -5.00 7.79
N PHE A 9 4.98 -4.39 7.24
CA PHE A 9 3.64 -4.94 7.17
C PHE A 9 2.96 -4.49 5.89
N GLU A 10 1.98 -5.26 5.45
CA GLU A 10 1.21 -4.97 4.25
C GLU A 10 -0.13 -4.35 4.61
N SER A 11 -0.57 -3.37 3.81
CA SER A 11 -1.89 -2.77 3.94
C SER A 11 -2.32 -2.23 2.58
N THR A 12 -3.62 -2.23 2.33
CA THR A 12 -4.18 -1.61 1.13
C THR A 12 -4.15 -0.09 1.19
N LEU A 13 -3.87 0.52 2.35
CA LEU A 13 -3.99 1.97 2.62
C LEU A 13 -5.37 2.58 2.32
N SER A 14 -6.38 1.76 2.02
CA SER A 14 -7.75 2.21 1.80
C SER A 14 -8.46 2.64 3.10
N GLY A 15 -7.99 2.12 4.25
CA GLY A 15 -8.42 2.54 5.58
C GLY A 15 -7.52 3.63 6.17
N ARG A 16 -7.92 4.17 7.32
CA ARG A 16 -7.15 5.16 8.10
C ARG A 16 -6.50 4.59 9.37
N THR A 17 -6.68 3.30 9.62
CA THR A 17 -6.27 2.61 10.85
C THR A 17 -4.80 2.81 11.21
N TYR A 18 -3.92 2.85 10.20
CA TYR A 18 -2.49 2.97 10.43
C TYR A 18 -1.98 4.40 10.63
N LEU A 19 -2.80 5.43 10.39
CA LEU A 19 -2.34 6.82 10.52
C LEU A 19 -1.84 7.13 11.92
N HIS A 20 -2.61 6.74 12.94
CA HIS A 20 -2.23 6.94 14.33
C HIS A 20 -0.95 6.16 14.68
N LEU A 21 -0.85 4.91 14.24
CA LEU A 21 0.34 4.07 14.48
C LEU A 21 1.60 4.66 13.86
N LEU A 22 1.53 5.11 12.60
CA LEU A 22 2.67 5.73 11.92
C LEU A 22 3.12 7.02 12.63
N GLN A 23 2.17 7.84 13.08
CA GLN A 23 2.47 9.04 13.87
C GLN A 23 3.16 8.69 15.19
N THR A 24 2.65 7.69 15.92
CA THR A 24 3.27 7.22 17.17
C THR A 24 4.68 6.70 16.91
N TRP A 25 4.88 5.87 15.88
CA TRP A 25 6.20 5.33 15.58
C TRP A 25 7.19 6.42 15.20
N LYS A 26 6.79 7.39 14.36
CA LYS A 26 7.60 8.55 14.02
C LYS A 26 8.00 9.35 15.26
N ALA A 27 7.05 9.61 16.16
CA ALA A 27 7.31 10.28 17.44
C ALA A 27 8.26 9.50 18.38
N THR A 28 8.29 8.16 18.27
CA THR A 28 9.22 7.30 19.03
C THR A 28 10.58 7.08 18.35
N GLY A 29 10.83 7.75 17.21
CA GLY A 29 12.10 7.73 16.49
C GLY A 29 12.24 6.61 15.46
N TYR A 30 11.13 6.05 14.96
CA TYR A 30 11.18 5.19 13.77
C TYR A 30 11.24 6.03 12.49
N THR A 31 12.02 5.55 11.52
CA THR A 31 11.93 5.99 10.13
C THR A 31 10.85 5.21 9.42
N ILE A 32 9.91 5.92 8.80
CA ILE A 32 8.79 5.35 8.05
C ILE A 32 9.15 5.32 6.57
N LYS A 33 9.20 4.12 5.99
CA LYS A 33 9.36 3.93 4.55
C LYS A 33 8.09 3.35 3.95
N ILE A 34 7.60 3.93 2.85
CA ILE A 34 6.39 3.44 2.17
C ILE A 34 6.71 3.06 0.73
N VAL A 35 6.47 1.80 0.37
CA VAL A 35 6.45 1.35 -1.01
C VAL A 35 5.00 1.13 -1.42
N PHE A 36 4.53 1.91 -2.39
CA PHE A 36 3.16 1.80 -2.91
C PHE A 36 3.18 1.10 -4.28
N LEU A 37 2.35 0.06 -4.44
CA LEU A 37 2.16 -0.63 -5.71
C LEU A 37 0.83 -0.20 -6.33
N SER A 38 0.91 0.49 -7.45
CA SER A 38 -0.22 0.91 -8.28
C SER A 38 -0.44 -0.06 -9.43
N LEU A 39 -1.66 -0.08 -9.96
CA LEU A 39 -2.00 -0.77 -11.21
C LEU A 39 -2.67 0.23 -12.14
N LEU A 40 -2.65 -0.05 -13.44
CA LEU A 40 -3.25 0.81 -14.47
C LEU A 40 -4.78 0.86 -14.38
N SER A 41 -5.43 -0.13 -13.77
CA SER A 41 -6.89 -0.15 -13.62
C SER A 41 -7.40 -1.06 -12.50
N SER A 42 -8.58 -0.73 -11.98
CA SER A 42 -9.34 -1.59 -11.08
C SER A 42 -9.82 -2.88 -11.76
N LYS A 43 -10.03 -2.85 -13.09
CA LYS A 43 -10.32 -4.05 -13.89
C LYS A 43 -9.19 -5.07 -13.78
N LEU A 44 -7.94 -4.64 -13.96
CA LEU A 44 -6.78 -5.52 -13.79
C LEU A 44 -6.67 -6.06 -12.37
N SER A 45 -6.99 -5.24 -11.36
CA SER A 45 -7.04 -5.70 -9.97
C SER A 45 -8.07 -6.83 -9.78
N LEU A 46 -9.25 -6.71 -10.37
CA LEU A 46 -10.29 -7.75 -10.35
C LEU A 46 -9.84 -9.02 -11.08
N GLU A 47 -9.22 -8.89 -12.25
CA GLU A 47 -8.68 -10.03 -13.00
C GLU A 47 -7.63 -10.79 -12.18
N ARG A 48 -6.73 -10.09 -11.49
CA ARG A 48 -5.74 -10.71 -10.60
C ARG A 48 -6.36 -11.37 -9.38
N VAL A 49 -7.45 -10.81 -8.82
CA VAL A 49 -8.21 -11.47 -7.74
C VAL A 49 -8.83 -12.76 -8.26
N ALA A 50 -9.50 -12.74 -9.42
CA ALA A 50 -10.11 -13.93 -10.02
C ALA A 50 -9.07 -15.03 -10.28
N ALA A 51 -7.94 -14.70 -10.91
CA ALA A 51 -6.85 -15.65 -11.16
C ALA A 51 -6.29 -16.25 -9.86
N ARG A 52 -6.15 -15.45 -8.80
CA ARG A 52 -5.72 -15.96 -7.48
C ARG A 52 -6.74 -16.92 -6.87
N VAL A 53 -8.03 -16.63 -7.00
CA VAL A 53 -9.11 -17.50 -6.49
C VAL A 53 -9.13 -18.83 -7.22
N GLU A 54 -8.94 -18.82 -8.55
CA GLU A 54 -8.80 -20.05 -9.35
C GLU A 54 -7.61 -20.91 -8.89
N GLN A 55 -6.55 -20.28 -8.36
CA GLN A 55 -5.38 -20.94 -7.79
C GLN A 55 -5.56 -21.33 -6.30
N GLY A 56 -6.77 -21.21 -5.74
CA GLY A 56 -7.08 -21.57 -4.35
C GLY A 56 -6.78 -20.50 -3.31
N GLY A 57 -6.51 -19.26 -3.72
CA GLY A 57 -6.29 -18.13 -2.82
C GLY A 57 -7.57 -17.44 -2.35
N HIS A 58 -7.42 -16.41 -1.51
CA HIS A 58 -8.56 -15.69 -0.90
C HIS A 58 -9.32 -14.83 -1.91
N ASP A 59 -10.65 -14.88 -1.87
CA ASP A 59 -11.52 -13.99 -2.64
C ASP A 59 -11.72 -12.64 -1.93
N VAL A 60 -11.87 -11.57 -2.71
CA VAL A 60 -12.22 -10.24 -2.22
C VAL A 60 -13.42 -9.72 -3.00
N PRO A 61 -14.52 -9.31 -2.34
CA PRO A 61 -15.71 -8.85 -3.03
C PRO A 61 -15.40 -7.71 -4.03
N ARG A 62 -15.94 -7.82 -5.25
CA ARG A 62 -15.74 -6.84 -6.34
C ARG A 62 -15.96 -5.39 -5.90
N VAL A 63 -17.03 -5.15 -5.14
CA VAL A 63 -17.38 -3.80 -4.63
C VAL A 63 -16.26 -3.24 -3.74
N ASP A 64 -15.61 -4.10 -2.97
CA ASP A 64 -14.50 -3.72 -2.10
C ASP A 64 -13.23 -3.48 -2.89
N VAL A 65 -12.92 -4.30 -3.90
CA VAL A 65 -11.77 -4.07 -4.79
C VAL A 65 -11.89 -2.68 -5.45
N ILE A 66 -13.03 -2.40 -6.07
CA ILE A 66 -13.27 -1.11 -6.76
C ILE A 66 -13.18 0.05 -5.77
N ARG A 67 -13.90 -0.01 -4.65
CA ARG A 67 -13.91 1.05 -3.64
C ARG A 67 -12.52 1.29 -3.04
N ARG A 68 -11.73 0.24 -2.81
CA ARG A 68 -10.41 0.34 -2.21
C ARG A 68 -9.36 0.84 -3.22
N PHE A 69 -9.54 0.58 -4.52
CA PHE A 69 -8.63 1.00 -5.57
C PHE A 69 -8.44 2.52 -5.61
N ASP A 70 -9.53 3.28 -5.73
CA ASP A 70 -9.43 4.75 -5.80
C ASP A 70 -9.07 5.34 -4.43
N ARG A 71 -9.60 4.75 -3.36
CA ARG A 71 -9.39 5.24 -2.00
C ARG A 71 -7.95 5.05 -1.53
N SER A 72 -7.30 3.94 -1.88
CA SER A 72 -5.90 3.70 -1.51
C SER A 72 -4.99 4.74 -2.15
N TRP A 73 -5.21 5.07 -3.42
CA TRP A 73 -4.45 6.09 -4.13
C TRP A 73 -4.63 7.48 -3.51
N HIS A 74 -5.89 7.87 -3.27
CA HIS A 74 -6.19 9.14 -2.62
C HIS A 74 -5.56 9.24 -1.23
N ASN A 75 -5.73 8.21 -0.39
CA ASN A 75 -5.17 8.18 0.95
C ASN A 75 -3.63 8.15 0.93
N PHE A 76 -3.04 7.43 -0.02
CA PHE A 76 -1.58 7.41 -0.19
C PHE A 76 -1.07 8.84 -0.36
N HIS A 77 -1.58 9.57 -1.35
CA HIS A 77 -1.12 10.94 -1.61
C HIS A 77 -1.41 11.92 -0.47
N THR A 78 -2.60 11.84 0.14
CA THR A 78 -3.07 12.89 1.05
C THR A 78 -2.78 12.64 2.51
N LEU A 79 -2.69 11.37 2.94
CA LEU A 79 -2.61 10.99 4.35
C LEU A 79 -1.32 10.25 4.69
N TYR A 80 -0.88 9.31 3.84
CA TYR A 80 0.25 8.43 4.18
C TYR A 80 1.59 8.95 3.68
N ARG A 81 1.67 9.43 2.43
CA ARG A 81 2.88 10.01 1.83
C ARG A 81 3.48 11.12 2.70
N PRO A 82 2.70 12.07 3.28
CA PRO A 82 3.27 13.09 4.18
C PRO A 82 3.81 12.57 5.52
N LEU A 83 3.42 11.36 5.95
CA LEU A 83 3.91 10.75 7.20
C LEU A 83 5.21 9.97 6.99
N ALA A 84 5.53 9.60 5.75
CA ALA A 84 6.76 8.88 5.40
C ALA A 84 7.99 9.78 5.54
N ASP A 85 9.15 9.15 5.73
CA ASP A 85 10.47 9.77 5.61
C ASP A 85 11.16 9.41 4.28
N THR A 86 10.67 8.36 3.61
CA THR A 86 10.92 8.08 2.20
C THR A 86 9.72 7.32 1.64
N TRP A 87 9.35 7.58 0.39
CA TRP A 87 8.30 6.84 -0.28
C TRP A 87 8.62 6.62 -1.77
N SER A 88 8.05 5.56 -2.33
CA SER A 88 8.20 5.20 -3.74
C SER A 88 6.91 4.58 -4.27
N VAL A 89 6.51 4.95 -5.48
CA VAL A 89 5.38 4.37 -6.22
C VAL A 89 5.90 3.55 -7.39
N TYR A 90 5.47 2.30 -7.46
CA TYR A 90 5.71 1.44 -8.60
C TYR A 90 4.40 1.17 -9.36
N GLU A 91 4.46 1.21 -10.69
CA GLU A 91 3.46 0.62 -11.57
C GLU A 91 3.73 -0.88 -11.63
N ASN A 92 2.73 -1.71 -11.34
CA ASN A 92 2.90 -3.16 -11.24
C ASN A 92 1.93 -3.94 -12.13
N SER A 93 1.56 -3.41 -13.30
CA SER A 93 0.63 -4.10 -14.22
C SER A 93 1.32 -5.10 -15.13
N GLY A 94 2.60 -4.89 -15.44
CA GLY A 94 3.42 -5.80 -16.25
C GLY A 94 4.09 -6.92 -15.46
N ASP A 95 5.10 -7.53 -16.06
CA ASP A 95 5.85 -8.67 -15.50
C ASP A 95 6.76 -8.26 -14.32
N ALA A 96 7.19 -7.00 -14.29
CA ALA A 96 8.02 -6.45 -13.22
C ALA A 96 7.52 -5.06 -12.82
N PRO A 97 7.58 -4.70 -11.53
CA PRO A 97 7.27 -3.35 -11.08
C PRO A 97 8.21 -2.32 -11.71
N ARG A 98 7.64 -1.22 -12.21
CA ARG A 98 8.39 -0.07 -12.74
C ARG A 98 8.24 1.12 -11.81
N LEU A 99 9.36 1.68 -11.36
CA LEU A 99 9.36 2.90 -10.56
C LEU A 99 8.74 4.06 -11.36
N LEU A 100 7.74 4.72 -10.79
CA LEU A 100 7.07 5.88 -11.37
C LEU A 100 7.53 7.19 -10.72
N GLU A 101 7.51 7.21 -9.39
CA GLU A 101 7.90 8.36 -8.59
C GLU A 101 8.49 7.91 -7.26
N GLU A 102 9.37 8.73 -6.70
CA GLU A 102 9.91 8.56 -5.35
C GLU A 102 10.17 9.93 -4.74
N GLY A 103 10.31 9.96 -3.42
CA GLY A 103 10.72 11.16 -2.72
C GLY A 103 11.13 10.89 -1.27
N PRO A 104 11.72 11.92 -0.62
CA PRO A 104 11.78 11.97 0.83
C PRO A 104 10.36 12.01 1.42
#